data_AF-A0A550D2Y1-F1
#
_entry.id   AF-A0A550D2Y1-F1
#
_cell.length_a   1.000
_cell.length_b   1.000
_cell.length_c   1.000
_cell.angle_alpha   90.00
_cell.angle_beta   90.00
_cell.angle_gamma   90.00
#
_symmetry.space_group_name_H-M   'P 1'
#
loop_
_entity.id
_entity.type
_entity.pdbx_description
1 polymer ?
#
loop_
_entity_poly.entity_id
_entity_poly.type
_entity_poly.pdbx_seq_one_letter_code
_entity_poly.pdbx_strand_id
1 'polypeptide(L)'
;ADSWKNTPIVALILLAGMMSIPKDLYYAASLDGAGPVRRFFYVTLPNLKSYIAIALIIRGVSEFNIFALPLVLIGFHPLILTTLAYELYSTTTIYLSSAAAVILLAFISVLIVLNIKLGGRR
;
A
#
# COMPACT_ATOMS: atom_id res chain seq x y z
N ALA A 1 -2.53 -11.66 -11.28
CA ALA A 1 -1.41 -11.16 -12.10
C ALA A 1 -0.78 -9.89 -11.51
N ASP A 2 -1.50 -9.04 -10.78
CA ASP A 2 -0.94 -7.78 -10.25
C ASP A 2 0.22 -7.91 -9.25
N SER A 3 0.28 -8.99 -8.47
CA SER A 3 1.30 -9.12 -7.42
C SER A 3 2.72 -9.10 -8.00
N TRP A 4 2.98 -9.83 -9.08
CA TRP A 4 4.33 -9.91 -9.67
C TRP A 4 4.80 -8.58 -10.26
N LYS A 5 3.89 -7.83 -10.90
CA LYS A 5 4.19 -6.53 -11.52
C LYS A 5 4.59 -5.49 -10.49
N ASN A 6 4.01 -5.57 -9.30
CA ASN A 6 4.11 -4.53 -8.28
C ASN A 6 5.07 -4.86 -7.14
N THR A 7 5.53 -6.12 -7.06
CA THR A 7 6.54 -6.56 -6.09
C THR A 7 7.85 -5.75 -6.17
N PRO A 8 8.37 -5.37 -7.35
CA PRO A 8 9.64 -4.63 -7.43
C PRO A 8 9.61 -3.27 -6.73
N ILE A 9 8.50 -2.53 -6.82
CA ILE A 9 8.36 -1.22 -6.16
C ILE A 9 8.39 -1.38 -4.64
N VAL A 10 7.65 -2.36 -4.11
CA VAL A 10 7.65 -2.66 -2.67
C VAL A 10 9.04 -3.08 -2.20
N ALA A 11 9.71 -3.95 -2.97
CA ALA A 11 11.07 -4.38 -2.67
C ALA A 11 12.05 -3.20 -2.64
N LEU A 12 11.96 -2.26 -3.58
CA LEU A 12 12.80 -1.05 -3.60
C LEU A 12 12.54 -0.14 -2.41
N ILE A 13 11.28 0.06 -2.02
CA ILE A 13 10.94 0.89 -0.84
C ILE A 13 11.48 0.24 0.45
N LEU A 14 11.29 -1.07 0.60
CA LEU A 14 11.81 -1.79 1.76
C LEU A 14 13.33 -1.84 1.76
N LEU A 15 13.97 -1.97 0.60
CA LEU A 15 15.43 -1.90 0.46
C LEU A 15 15.97 -0.54 0.86
N ALA A 16 15.34 0.55 0.40
CA ALA A 16 15.68 1.90 0.83
C ALA A 16 15.57 2.05 2.36
N GLY A 17 14.51 1.48 2.94
CA GLY A 17 14.33 1.46 4.39
C GLY A 17 15.34 0.61 5.14
N MET A 18 15.84 -0.48 4.56
CA MET A 18 16.92 -1.27 5.16
C MET A 18 18.25 -0.53 5.09
N MET A 19 18.53 0.18 3.99
CA MET A 19 19.76 0.96 3.81
C MET A 19 19.84 2.15 4.76
N SER A 20 18.71 2.69 5.22
CA SER A 20 18.69 3.79 6.20
C SER A 20 18.95 3.35 7.64
N ILE A 21 18.91 2.04 7.95
CA ILE A 21 19.14 1.55 9.32
C ILE A 21 20.64 1.56 9.62
N PRO A 22 21.11 2.29 10.66
CA PRO A 22 22.53 2.29 11.03
C PRO A 22 23.02 0.88 11.36
N LYS A 23 24.20 0.52 10.83
CA LYS A 23 24.81 -0.79 11.08
C LYS A 23 25.13 -1.02 12.56
N ASP A 24 25.36 0.04 13.32
CA ASP A 24 25.67 0.01 14.74
C ASP A 24 24.56 -0.65 15.58
N LEU A 25 23.29 -0.50 15.19
CA LEU A 25 22.17 -1.17 15.84
C LEU A 25 22.27 -2.70 15.70
N TYR A 26 22.74 -3.18 14.56
CA TYR A 26 22.96 -4.62 14.34
C TYR A 26 24.19 -5.14 15.08
N TYR A 27 25.25 -4.33 15.17
CA TYR A 27 26.44 -4.67 15.96
C TYR A 27 26.13 -4.72 17.46
N ALA A 28 25.45 -3.72 18.01
CA ALA A 28 25.02 -3.72 19.40
C ALA A 28 24.15 -4.93 19.73
N ALA A 29 23.13 -5.21 18.91
CA ALA A 29 22.28 -6.38 19.09
C ALA A 29 23.07 -7.71 18.97
N SER A 30 24.17 -7.73 18.22
CA SER A 30 25.03 -8.91 18.12
C SER A 30 25.87 -9.15 19.38
N LEU A 31 26.35 -8.08 20.01
CA LEU A 31 27.06 -8.13 21.28
C LEU A 31 26.13 -8.59 22.41
N ASP A 32 24.85 -8.21 22.34
CA ASP A 32 23.79 -8.67 23.26
C ASP A 32 23.34 -10.13 23.02
N GLY A 33 24.01 -10.87 22.12
CA GLY A 33 23.68 -12.26 21.81
C GLY A 33 22.37 -12.45 21.05
N ALA A 34 21.80 -11.38 20.44
CA ALA A 34 20.59 -11.53 19.65
C ALA A 34 20.89 -12.31 18.36
N GLY A 35 20.21 -13.44 18.16
CA GLY A 35 20.26 -14.20 16.91
C GLY A 35 19.53 -13.49 15.75
N PRO A 36 19.63 -14.02 14.51
CA PRO A 36 19.10 -13.38 13.30
C PRO A 36 17.59 -13.10 13.36
N VAL A 37 16.79 -14.03 13.90
CA VAL A 37 15.33 -13.85 14.07
C VAL A 37 15.03 -12.71 15.04
N ARG A 38 15.75 -12.64 16.17
CA ARG A 38 15.57 -11.58 17.17
C ARG A 38 15.98 -10.22 16.60
N ARG A 39 17.08 -10.14 15.84
CA ARG A 39 17.47 -8.90 15.14
C ARG A 39 16.41 -8.46 14.13
N PHE A 40 15.81 -9.38 13.38
CA PHE A 40 14.75 -9.04 12.44
C PHE A 40 13.54 -8.39 13.14
N PHE A 41 12.98 -9.02 14.18
CA PHE A 41 11.77 -8.50 14.83
C PHE A 41 12.00 -7.29 15.74
N TYR A 42 13.20 -7.14 16.33
CA TYR A 42 13.48 -6.09 17.31
C TYR A 42 14.33 -4.93 16.76
N VAL A 43 15.09 -5.14 15.67
CA VAL A 43 15.90 -4.09 15.04
C VAL A 43 15.33 -3.75 13.67
N THR A 44 15.19 -4.72 12.77
CA THR A 44 14.84 -4.44 11.37
C THR A 44 13.38 -4.00 11.21
N LEU A 45 12.44 -4.81 11.68
CA LEU A 45 10.99 -4.58 11.52
C LEU A 45 10.50 -3.28 12.18
N PRO A 46 10.90 -2.92 13.41
CA PRO A 46 10.45 -1.68 14.04
C PRO A 46 10.98 -0.43 13.35
N ASN A 47 12.21 -0.48 12.81
CA ASN A 47 12.81 0.62 12.06
C ASN A 47 12.27 0.70 10.62
N LEU A 48 11.82 -0.42 10.04
CA LEU A 48 11.16 -0.46 8.74
C LEU A 48 9.69 -0.01 8.77
N LYS A 49 9.07 0.13 9.95
CA LYS A 49 7.63 0.45 10.10
C LYS A 49 7.18 1.62 9.21
N SER A 50 7.96 2.69 9.15
CA SER A 50 7.67 3.88 8.33
C SER A 50 7.73 3.58 6.83
N TYR A 51 8.70 2.78 6.39
CA TYR A 51 8.85 2.36 5.00
C TYR A 51 7.75 1.37 4.58
N ILE A 52 7.36 0.48 5.49
CA ILE A 52 6.20 -0.42 5.30
C ILE A 52 4.92 0.40 5.15
N ALA A 53 4.72 1.44 5.96
CA ALA A 53 3.58 2.34 5.83
C ALA A 53 3.54 3.04 4.46
N ILE A 54 4.68 3.57 4.00
CA ILE A 54 4.80 4.17 2.65
C ILE A 54 4.44 3.16 1.55
N ALA A 55 5.02 1.95 1.62
CA ALA A 55 4.73 0.89 0.65
C ALA A 55 3.24 0.50 0.64
N LEU A 56 2.62 0.38 1.82
CA LEU A 56 1.20 0.07 1.97
C LEU A 56 0.30 1.19 1.42
N ILE A 57 0.65 2.45 1.61
CA ILE A 57 -0.11 3.58 1.06
C ILE A 57 -0.05 3.54 -0.46
N ILE A 58 1.16 3.48 -1.04
CA ILE A 58 1.33 3.47 -2.50
C ILE A 58 0.61 2.27 -3.13
N ARG A 59 0.77 1.08 -2.54
CA ARG A 59 0.11 -0.13 -3.02
C ARG A 59 -1.39 -0.08 -2.84
N GLY A 60 -1.86 0.27 -1.65
CA GLY A 60 -3.29 0.36 -1.35
C GLY A 60 -4.00 1.28 -2.33
N VAL A 61 -3.50 2.51 -2.51
CA VAL A 61 -4.06 3.47 -3.47
C VAL A 61 -4.08 2.89 -4.89
N SER A 62 -3.01 2.22 -5.32
CA SER A 62 -2.91 1.64 -6.66
C SER A 62 -3.92 0.51 -6.88
N GLU A 63 -4.12 -0.36 -5.88
CA GLU A 63 -5.07 -1.47 -5.95
C GLU A 63 -6.51 -0.97 -6.00
N PHE A 64 -6.87 0.03 -5.18
CA PHE A 64 -8.21 0.61 -5.18
C PHE A 64 -8.51 1.48 -6.41
N ASN A 65 -7.50 1.87 -7.20
CA ASN A 65 -7.67 2.58 -8.47
C ASN A 65 -7.58 1.65 -9.69
N ILE A 66 -7.52 0.33 -9.50
CA ILE A 66 -7.43 -0.58 -10.63
C ILE A 66 -8.80 -0.68 -11.34
N PHE A 67 -8.82 -0.27 -12.61
CA PHE A 67 -10.03 -0.32 -13.45
C PHE A 67 -9.82 -1.17 -14.69
N ALA A 68 -8.65 -1.07 -15.33
CA ALA A 68 -8.39 -1.70 -16.62
C ALA A 68 -8.38 -3.24 -16.56
N LEU A 69 -7.75 -3.83 -15.54
CA LEU A 69 -7.64 -5.28 -15.42
C LEU A 69 -8.99 -5.97 -15.20
N PRO A 70 -9.82 -5.53 -14.23
CA PRO A 70 -11.18 -6.05 -14.08
C PRO A 70 -12.04 -5.86 -15.33
N LEU A 71 -11.97 -4.69 -15.97
CA LEU A 71 -12.72 -4.39 -17.19
C LEU A 71 -12.36 -5.35 -18.34
N VAL A 72 -11.08 -5.66 -18.54
CA VAL A 72 -10.63 -6.58 -19.60
C VAL A 72 -10.99 -8.03 -19.29
N LEU A 73 -10.94 -8.43 -18.01
CA LEU A 73 -11.14 -9.83 -17.60
C LEU A 73 -12.61 -10.24 -17.52
N ILE A 74 -13.48 -9.34 -17.07
CA ILE A 74 -14.87 -9.67 -16.71
C ILE A 74 -15.88 -8.70 -17.33
N GLY A 75 -15.42 -7.66 -18.03
CA GLY A 75 -16.28 -6.60 -18.54
C GLY A 75 -16.84 -5.75 -17.40
N PHE A 76 -18.07 -5.27 -17.56
CA PHE A 76 -18.74 -4.41 -16.58
C PHE A 76 -19.37 -5.17 -15.40
N HIS A 77 -19.14 -6.48 -15.23
CA HIS A 77 -19.84 -7.32 -14.25
C HIS A 77 -18.87 -8.28 -13.52
N PRO A 78 -18.83 -8.40 -12.17
CA PRO A 78 -19.48 -7.60 -11.13
C PRO A 78 -18.60 -6.45 -10.58
N LEU A 79 -19.27 -5.56 -9.85
CA LEU A 79 -18.95 -4.16 -9.57
C LEU A 79 -17.86 -3.97 -8.52
N ILE A 80 -16.65 -3.60 -8.95
CA ILE A 80 -15.77 -2.80 -8.11
C ILE A 80 -16.15 -1.33 -8.33
N LEU A 81 -16.05 -0.49 -7.29
CA LEU A 81 -16.45 0.92 -7.39
C LEU A 81 -15.74 1.66 -8.54
N THR A 82 -14.52 1.25 -8.89
CA THR A 82 -13.76 1.77 -10.05
C THR A 82 -14.41 1.46 -11.39
N THR A 83 -14.89 0.23 -11.59
CA THR A 83 -15.54 -0.18 -12.85
C THR A 83 -16.93 0.44 -12.96
N LEU A 84 -17.67 0.55 -11.84
CA LEU A 84 -18.95 1.25 -11.79
C LEU A 84 -18.81 2.75 -12.13
N ALA A 85 -17.82 3.43 -11.55
CA ALA A 85 -17.59 4.85 -11.83
C ALA A 85 -17.27 5.08 -13.32
N TYR A 86 -16.55 4.17 -13.95
CA TYR A 86 -16.24 4.22 -15.38
C TYR A 86 -17.47 3.92 -16.25
N GLU A 87 -18.27 2.93 -15.88
CA GLU A 87 -19.51 2.59 -16.60
C GLU A 87 -20.51 3.74 -16.60
N LEU A 88 -20.77 4.33 -15.43
CA LEU A 88 -21.66 5.48 -15.27
C LEU A 88 -21.19 6.68 -16.11
N TYR A 89 -19.87 6.82 -16.28
CA TYR A 89 -19.30 7.91 -17.07
C TYR A 89 -19.59 7.71 -18.56
N SER A 90 -19.59 6.44 -19.00
CA SER A 90 -19.85 6.08 -20.40
C SER A 90 -21.33 5.98 -20.78
N THR A 91 -22.26 5.74 -19.84
CA THR A 91 -23.64 5.33 -20.15
C THR A 91 -24.74 6.28 -19.71
N THR A 92 -24.58 7.03 -18.62
CA THR A 92 -25.72 7.65 -17.93
C THR A 92 -25.58 9.16 -17.74
N THR A 93 -24.67 9.64 -16.89
CA THR A 93 -24.38 11.08 -16.66
C THR A 93 -23.09 11.27 -15.85
N ILE A 94 -22.38 12.38 -16.09
CA ILE A 94 -21.14 12.74 -15.37
C ILE A 94 -21.35 12.85 -13.85
N TYR A 95 -22.54 13.28 -13.41
CA TYR A 95 -22.85 13.53 -11.98
C TYR A 95 -22.87 12.27 -11.11
N LEU A 96 -23.40 11.16 -11.61
CA LEU A 96 -23.40 9.88 -10.88
C LEU A 96 -22.00 9.28 -10.77
N SER A 97 -21.21 9.44 -11.83
CA SER A 97 -19.81 8.99 -11.89
C SER A 97 -18.93 9.76 -10.91
N SER A 98 -19.11 11.08 -10.83
CA SER A 98 -18.36 11.91 -9.90
C SER A 98 -18.72 11.60 -8.45
N ALA A 99 -19.98 11.32 -8.14
CA ALA A 99 -20.39 10.87 -6.80
C ALA A 99 -19.68 9.56 -6.39
N ALA A 100 -19.65 8.55 -7.28
CA ALA A 100 -18.96 7.29 -7.01
C ALA A 100 -17.44 7.49 -6.82
N ALA A 101 -16.81 8.34 -7.63
CA ALA A 101 -15.39 8.66 -7.51
C ALA A 101 -15.05 9.38 -6.20
N VAL A 102 -15.89 10.32 -5.75
CA VAL A 102 -15.70 11.03 -4.48
C VAL A 102 -15.85 10.10 -3.28
N ILE A 103 -16.80 9.16 -3.32
CA ILE A 103 -16.97 8.14 -2.27
C ILE A 103 -15.73 7.23 -2.19
N LEU A 104 -15.22 6.79 -3.34
CA LEU A 104 -14.02 5.97 -3.42
C LEU A 104 -12.80 6.74 -2.89
N LEU A 105 -12.65 8.01 -3.26
CA LEU A 105 -11.60 8.89 -2.75
C LEU A 105 -11.68 9.01 -1.23
N ALA A 106 -12.86 9.31 -0.67
CA ALA A 106 -13.05 9.44 0.77
C ALA A 106 -12.68 8.14 1.50
N PHE A 107 -13.06 6.99 0.95
CA PHE A 107 -12.70 5.68 1.49
C PHE A 107 -11.17 5.46 1.50
N ILE A 108 -10.49 5.74 0.39
CA ILE A 108 -9.02 5.65 0.30
C ILE A 108 -8.37 6.62 1.30
N SER A 109 -8.85 7.86 1.40
CA SER A 109 -8.32 8.85 2.35
C SER A 109 -8.41 8.37 3.80
N VAL A 110 -9.52 7.74 4.20
CA VAL A 110 -9.67 7.15 5.53
C VAL A 110 -8.64 6.04 5.77
N LEU A 111 -8.40 5.17 4.79
CA LEU A 111 -7.39 4.11 4.89
C LEU A 111 -5.97 4.67 5.00
N ILE A 112 -5.65 5.74 4.28
CA ILE A 112 -4.36 6.42 4.38
C ILE A 112 -4.18 7.01 5.78
N VAL A 113 -5.17 7.74 6.29
CA VAL A 113 -5.10 8.33 7.64
C VAL A 113 -4.96 7.24 8.70
N LEU A 114 -5.67 6.12 8.56
CA LEU A 114 -5.54 4.98 9.46
C LEU A 114 -4.12 4.38 9.40
N ASN A 115 -3.57 4.18 8.21
CA ASN A 115 -2.21 3.66 8.02
C ASN A 115 -1.16 4.59 8.65
N ILE A 116 -1.29 5.91 8.46
CA ILE A 116 -0.41 6.91 9.06
C ILE A 116 -0.55 6.92 10.58
N LYS A 117 -1.76 6.86 11.14
CA LYS A 117 -1.95 6.80 12.61
C LYS A 117 -1.35 5.53 13.22
N LEU A 118 -1.48 4.39 12.54
CA LEU A 118 -0.85 3.14 12.98
C LEU A 118 0.68 3.19 12.85
N GLY A 119 1.18 3.81 11.78
CA GLY A 119 2.61 4.03 11.51
C GLY A 119 3.29 5.01 12.47
N GLY A 120 2.65 6.16 12.71
CA GLY A 120 3.17 7.32 13.45
C GLY A 120 2.92 7.32 14.96
N ARG A 121 2.29 6.28 15.54
CA ARG A 121 2.33 6.06 16.99
C ARG A 121 3.75 5.68 17.42
N ARG A 122 4.57 6.70 17.69
CA ARG A 122 5.69 6.71 18.64
C ARG A 122 5.68 8.08 19.32
#